data_AF-A0AA38GPI8-F1
#
_entry.id   AF-A0AA38GPI8-F1
#
_cell.length_a   1.000
_cell.length_b   1.000
_cell.length_c   1.000
_cell.angle_alpha   90.00
_cell.angle_beta   90.00
_cell.angle_gamma   90.00
#
_symmetry.space_group_name_H-M   'P 1'
#
loop_
_entity.id
_entity.type
_entity.pdbx_description
1 polymer ?
#
loop_
_entity_poly.entity_id
_entity_poly.type
_entity_poly.pdbx_seq_one_letter_code
_entity_poly.pdbx_strand_id
1 'polypeptide(L)'
;MGANIGKDVVLDSIDITDPSLVSIADEAVVSEGATLESHQVKNGMLVLGPVRIGSRASIGPFAFLQMGTVLASEAVVPALHRTEIGQYFVKTTPHSEPKGDDRDANMATSTTHIWQLLGIYTVAMVSTLSAAIVYPLFTGLAKSMQVPWMWT
;
A
#
# COMPACT_ATOMS: atom_id res chain seq x y z
N MET A 1 -13.55 -28.85 -17.82
CA MET A 1 -13.75 -27.40 -17.75
C MET A 1 -13.19 -26.95 -16.40
N GLY A 2 -12.01 -26.34 -16.36
CA GLY A 2 -11.29 -26.05 -15.11
C GLY A 2 -9.94 -25.38 -15.40
N ALA A 3 -9.12 -25.17 -14.37
CA ALA A 3 -7.78 -24.60 -14.52
C ALA A 3 -6.84 -25.55 -15.26
N ASN A 4 -6.01 -24.99 -16.14
CA ASN A 4 -4.93 -25.74 -16.75
C ASN A 4 -3.73 -25.68 -15.81
N ILE A 5 -3.35 -26.83 -15.23
CA ILE A 5 -2.27 -26.93 -14.26
C ILE A 5 -1.19 -27.83 -14.86
N GLY A 6 0.04 -27.30 -14.90
CA GLY A 6 1.24 -28.01 -15.34
C GLY A 6 1.69 -29.10 -14.36
N LYS A 7 2.90 -29.61 -14.62
CA LYS A 7 3.55 -30.63 -13.79
C LYS A 7 4.27 -30.00 -12.60
N ASP A 8 4.30 -30.70 -11.48
CA ASP A 8 5.03 -30.29 -10.26
C ASP A 8 4.68 -28.89 -9.75
N VAL A 9 3.43 -28.47 -9.96
CA VAL A 9 2.90 -27.21 -9.43
C VAL A 9 2.60 -27.36 -7.95
N VAL A 10 3.11 -26.42 -7.15
CA VAL A 10 2.76 -26.30 -5.73
C VAL A 10 1.64 -25.27 -5.60
N LEU A 11 0.52 -25.67 -5.03
CA LEU A 11 -0.66 -24.83 -4.89
C LEU A 11 -1.15 -24.89 -3.45
N ASP A 12 -0.87 -23.83 -2.71
CA ASP A 12 -1.15 -23.67 -1.27
C ASP A 12 -2.30 -22.67 -1.01
N SER A 13 -2.90 -22.14 -2.08
CA SER A 13 -4.06 -21.25 -2.02
C SER A 13 -5.33 -21.94 -2.50
N ILE A 14 -6.48 -21.53 -1.98
CA ILE A 14 -7.81 -21.99 -2.40
C ILE A 14 -8.60 -20.91 -3.16
N ASP A 15 -8.06 -19.70 -3.26
CA ASP A 15 -8.77 -18.52 -3.74
C ASP A 15 -8.64 -18.35 -5.26
N ILE A 16 -9.33 -19.22 -6.01
CA ILE A 16 -9.39 -19.18 -7.48
C ILE A 16 -10.84 -18.93 -7.92
N THR A 17 -11.10 -17.74 -8.46
CA THR A 17 -12.47 -17.30 -8.81
C THR A 17 -13.02 -17.97 -10.07
N ASP A 18 -12.28 -17.94 -11.18
CA ASP A 18 -12.69 -18.53 -12.47
C ASP A 18 -11.63 -19.52 -12.98
N PRO A 19 -11.63 -20.77 -12.49
CA PRO A 19 -10.61 -21.76 -12.85
C PRO A 19 -10.46 -21.94 -14.36
N SER A 20 -11.54 -21.90 -15.14
CA SER A 20 -11.49 -22.05 -16.60
C SER A 20 -10.66 -20.97 -17.34
N LEU A 21 -10.38 -19.84 -16.69
CA LEU A 21 -9.60 -18.73 -17.23
C LEU A 21 -8.16 -18.68 -16.68
N VAL A 22 -7.81 -19.62 -15.79
CA VAL A 22 -6.49 -19.69 -15.16
C VAL A 22 -5.64 -20.77 -15.82
N SER A 23 -4.39 -20.41 -16.13
CA SER A 23 -3.38 -21.33 -16.64
C SER A 23 -2.10 -21.20 -15.84
N ILE A 24 -1.65 -22.31 -15.26
CA ILE A 24 -0.44 -22.43 -14.44
C ILE A 24 0.50 -23.40 -15.15
N ALA A 25 1.68 -22.93 -15.53
CA ALA A 25 2.68 -23.76 -16.18
C ALA A 25 3.52 -24.57 -15.16
N ASP A 26 4.41 -25.43 -15.68
CA ASP A 26 5.18 -26.39 -14.89
C ASP A 26 6.05 -25.74 -13.81
N GLU A 27 6.19 -26.42 -12.67
CA GLU A 27 7.02 -26.03 -11.51
C GLU A 27 6.67 -24.65 -10.91
N ALA A 28 5.48 -24.12 -11.20
CA ALA A 28 5.04 -22.87 -10.58
C ALA A 28 4.63 -23.08 -9.11
N VAL A 29 4.84 -22.05 -8.30
CA VAL A 29 4.52 -22.05 -6.86
C VAL A 29 3.49 -20.96 -6.58
N VAL A 30 2.34 -21.36 -6.05
CA VAL A 30 1.29 -20.48 -5.55
C VAL A 30 1.24 -20.61 -4.03
N SER A 31 1.72 -19.60 -3.31
CA SER A 31 1.77 -19.62 -1.85
C SER A 31 0.39 -19.40 -1.21
N GLU A 32 0.30 -19.68 0.09
CA GLU A 32 -0.90 -19.48 0.93
C GLU A 32 -1.59 -18.13 0.70
N GLY A 33 -2.92 -18.18 0.58
CA GLY A 33 -3.78 -16.98 0.51
C GLY A 33 -3.60 -16.13 -0.74
N ALA A 34 -2.83 -16.59 -1.74
CA ALA A 34 -2.73 -15.89 -3.01
C ALA A 34 -4.06 -15.95 -3.77
N THR A 35 -4.64 -14.81 -4.12
CA THR A 35 -5.93 -14.74 -4.81
C THR A 35 -5.73 -14.59 -6.31
N LEU A 36 -6.41 -15.45 -7.09
CA LEU A 36 -6.48 -15.37 -8.55
C LEU A 36 -7.86 -14.86 -8.97
N GLU A 37 -7.95 -13.58 -9.33
CA GLU A 37 -9.16 -12.92 -9.82
C GLU A 37 -9.12 -12.82 -11.35
N SER A 38 -9.91 -13.61 -12.07
CA SER A 38 -9.95 -13.61 -13.54
C SER A 38 -11.11 -12.81 -14.13
N HIS A 39 -11.78 -12.02 -13.29
CA HIS A 39 -12.83 -11.11 -13.70
C HIS A 39 -12.73 -9.76 -12.98
N GLN A 40 -13.48 -8.78 -13.46
CA GLN A 40 -13.74 -7.54 -12.75
C GLN A 40 -15.14 -7.06 -13.11
N VAL A 41 -15.87 -6.54 -12.13
CA VAL A 41 -17.11 -5.82 -12.39
C VAL A 41 -16.84 -4.33 -12.47
N LYS A 42 -17.06 -3.73 -13.64
CA LYS A 42 -16.94 -2.28 -13.87
C LYS A 42 -18.21 -1.76 -14.53
N ASN A 43 -18.82 -0.73 -13.92
CA ASN A 43 -20.05 -0.11 -14.42
C ASN A 43 -21.18 -1.12 -14.68
N GLY A 44 -21.31 -2.14 -13.83
CA GLY A 44 -22.32 -3.19 -13.98
C GLY A 44 -22.02 -4.21 -15.09
N MET A 45 -20.87 -4.11 -15.76
CA MET A 45 -20.41 -5.12 -16.74
C MET A 45 -19.34 -6.00 -16.11
N LEU A 46 -19.50 -7.31 -16.29
CA LEU A 46 -18.48 -8.31 -15.96
C LEU A 46 -17.48 -8.38 -17.11
N VAL A 47 -16.25 -7.96 -16.86
CA VAL A 47 -15.13 -8.09 -17.79
C VAL A 47 -14.33 -9.31 -17.36
N LEU A 48 -14.13 -10.25 -18.28
CA LEU A 48 -13.32 -11.45 -18.06
C LEU A 48 -11.93 -11.24 -18.65
N GLY A 49 -10.90 -11.68 -17.94
CA GLY A 49 -9.52 -11.61 -18.41
C GLY A 49 -8.72 -12.80 -17.89
N PRO A 50 -8.10 -13.60 -18.78
CA PRO A 50 -7.37 -14.80 -18.36
C PRO A 50 -6.14 -14.44 -17.53
N VAL A 51 -5.82 -15.28 -16.55
CA VAL A 51 -4.59 -15.18 -15.75
C VAL A 51 -3.66 -16.31 -16.17
N ARG A 52 -2.44 -15.95 -16.61
CA ARG A 52 -1.44 -16.89 -17.11
C ARG A 52 -0.17 -16.81 -16.27
N ILE A 53 0.20 -17.92 -15.66
CA ILE A 53 1.37 -18.06 -14.80
C ILE A 53 2.42 -18.90 -15.54
N GLY A 54 3.59 -18.32 -15.79
CA GLY A 54 4.71 -18.97 -16.48
C GLY A 54 5.41 -20.05 -15.64
N SER A 55 6.25 -20.85 -16.29
CA SER A 55 6.93 -21.98 -15.63
C SER A 55 7.93 -21.49 -14.58
N ARG A 56 8.07 -22.20 -13.46
CA ARG A 56 8.93 -21.80 -12.33
C ARG A 56 8.62 -20.41 -11.76
N ALA A 57 7.45 -19.85 -12.04
CA ALA A 57 7.03 -18.59 -11.43
C ALA A 57 6.66 -18.83 -9.96
N SER A 58 7.00 -17.90 -9.08
CA SER A 58 6.70 -17.95 -7.66
C SER A 58 5.82 -16.79 -7.26
N ILE A 59 4.65 -17.10 -6.69
CA ILE A 59 3.69 -16.13 -6.19
C ILE A 59 3.79 -16.14 -4.67
N GLY A 60 4.17 -15.01 -4.09
CA GLY A 60 4.28 -14.84 -2.65
C GLY A 60 2.92 -14.92 -1.94
N PRO A 61 2.93 -15.19 -0.63
CA PRO A 61 1.70 -15.35 0.15
C PRO A 61 0.88 -14.07 0.17
N PHE A 62 -0.45 -14.24 0.17
CA PHE A 62 -1.43 -13.15 0.14
C PHE A 62 -1.29 -12.17 -1.04
N ALA A 63 -0.60 -12.57 -2.12
CA ALA A 63 -0.56 -11.78 -3.34
C ALA A 63 -1.90 -11.82 -4.09
N PHE A 64 -2.23 -10.76 -4.83
CA PHE A 64 -3.48 -10.62 -5.55
C PHE A 64 -3.22 -10.46 -7.04
N LEU A 65 -3.55 -11.49 -7.83
CA LEU A 65 -3.41 -11.46 -9.28
C LEU A 65 -4.73 -11.07 -9.93
N GLN A 66 -4.72 -9.95 -10.65
CA GLN A 66 -5.91 -9.39 -11.27
C GLN A 66 -6.09 -9.87 -12.74
N MET A 67 -7.30 -9.71 -13.28
CA MET A 67 -7.65 -10.18 -14.62
C MET A 67 -6.67 -9.68 -15.70
N GLY A 68 -6.32 -10.56 -16.63
CA GLY A 68 -5.38 -10.24 -17.72
C GLY A 68 -3.90 -10.27 -17.31
N THR A 69 -3.56 -10.63 -16.07
CA THR A 69 -2.17 -10.78 -15.64
C THR A 69 -1.47 -11.91 -16.40
N VAL A 70 -0.28 -11.62 -16.94
CA VAL A 70 0.58 -12.62 -17.57
C VAL A 70 1.96 -12.58 -16.91
N LEU A 71 2.27 -13.61 -16.12
CA LEU A 71 3.59 -13.78 -15.52
C LEU A 71 4.50 -14.55 -16.47
N ALA A 72 5.69 -14.02 -16.72
CA ALA A 72 6.73 -14.73 -17.45
C ALA A 72 7.26 -15.94 -16.64
N SER A 73 7.97 -16.85 -17.31
CA SER A 73 8.69 -17.91 -16.62
C SER A 73 9.72 -17.33 -15.65
N GLU A 74 9.87 -17.95 -14.48
CA GLU A 74 10.74 -17.50 -13.37
C GLU A 74 10.36 -16.12 -12.79
N ALA A 75 9.15 -15.62 -13.04
CA ALA A 75 8.67 -14.40 -12.41
C ALA A 75 8.45 -14.61 -10.90
N VAL A 76 8.83 -13.62 -10.09
CA VAL A 76 8.66 -13.66 -8.64
C VAL A 76 7.75 -12.50 -8.22
N VAL A 77 6.55 -12.82 -7.75
CA VAL A 77 5.61 -11.83 -7.20
C VAL A 77 5.81 -11.77 -5.68
N PRO A 78 6.13 -10.60 -5.10
CA PRO A 78 6.33 -10.49 -3.66
C PRO A 78 5.01 -10.68 -2.88
N ALA A 79 5.15 -11.00 -1.59
CA ALA A 79 4.01 -11.14 -0.69
C ALA A 79 3.20 -9.83 -0.60
N LEU A 80 1.88 -9.94 -0.40
CA LEU A 80 0.95 -8.80 -0.30
C LEU A 80 0.93 -7.86 -1.52
N HIS A 81 1.54 -8.27 -2.64
CA HIS A 81 1.57 -7.48 -3.85
C HIS A 81 0.28 -7.66 -4.66
N ARG A 82 -0.25 -6.56 -5.19
CA ARG A 82 -1.40 -6.56 -6.10
C ARG A 82 -0.92 -6.22 -7.51
N THR A 83 -1.16 -7.10 -8.47
CA THR A 83 -0.85 -6.79 -9.87
C THR A 83 -1.87 -5.81 -10.45
N GLU A 84 -1.43 -4.97 -11.38
CA GLU A 84 -2.35 -4.14 -12.14
C GLU A 84 -3.01 -4.94 -13.27
N ILE A 85 -4.19 -4.49 -13.70
CA ILE A 85 -4.92 -5.11 -14.81
C ILE A 85 -4.05 -5.13 -16.07
N GLY A 86 -3.87 -6.31 -16.64
CA GLY A 86 -3.11 -6.46 -17.89
C GLY A 86 -1.61 -6.24 -17.76
N GLN A 87 -1.05 -6.22 -16.54
CA GLN A 87 0.40 -6.16 -16.37
C GLN A 87 1.08 -7.46 -16.84
N TYR A 88 2.22 -7.28 -17.50
CA TYR A 88 3.15 -8.33 -17.86
C TYR A 88 4.31 -8.30 -16.88
N PHE A 89 4.38 -9.27 -15.97
CA PHE A 89 5.47 -9.32 -15.01
C PHE A 89 6.68 -10.01 -15.65
N VAL A 90 7.65 -9.21 -16.06
CA VAL A 90 8.93 -9.68 -16.60
C VAL A 90 9.93 -9.78 -15.45
N LYS A 91 10.43 -11.01 -15.25
CA LYS A 91 11.59 -11.42 -14.46
C LYS A 91 12.14 -10.33 -13.51
N THR A 92 11.68 -10.33 -12.26
CA THR A 92 12.46 -9.74 -11.17
C THR A 92 13.38 -10.83 -10.67
N THR A 93 14.69 -10.69 -10.89
CA THR A 93 15.69 -11.58 -10.31
C THR A 93 15.47 -11.69 -8.79
N PRO A 94 15.39 -12.90 -8.22
CA PRO A 94 15.41 -13.05 -6.78
C PRO A 94 16.80 -12.58 -6.32
N HIS A 95 16.81 -11.52 -5.51
CA HIS A 95 17.98 -10.81 -5.01
C HIS A 95 18.56 -9.72 -5.93
N SER A 96 17.83 -8.61 -6.00
CA SER A 96 18.46 -7.30 -5.95
C SER A 96 17.68 -6.48 -4.93
N GLU A 97 18.30 -6.15 -3.79
CA GLU A 97 18.00 -4.88 -3.15
C GLU A 97 17.95 -3.81 -4.26
N PRO A 98 16.95 -2.92 -4.30
CA PRO A 98 17.02 -1.80 -5.21
C PRO A 98 18.27 -0.99 -4.81
N LYS A 99 19.37 -1.16 -5.55
CA LYS A 99 20.49 -0.23 -5.54
C LYS A 99 20.30 0.69 -6.73
N GLY A 100 19.23 1.46 -6.67
CA GLY A 100 18.75 2.34 -7.73
C GLY A 100 18.52 3.72 -7.16
N ASP A 101 19.60 4.46 -6.96
CA ASP A 101 19.62 5.88 -6.58
C ASP A 101 18.49 6.31 -5.63
N ASP A 102 18.35 5.60 -4.52
CA ASP A 102 17.30 5.87 -3.53
C ASP A 102 17.54 7.19 -2.79
N ARG A 103 18.61 7.92 -3.13
CA ARG A 103 18.93 9.21 -2.52
C ARG A 103 17.88 10.23 -2.88
N ASP A 104 17.43 10.33 -4.13
CA ASP A 104 16.52 11.40 -4.54
C ASP A 104 15.06 11.15 -4.12
N ALA A 105 14.60 9.88 -4.19
CA ALA A 105 13.25 9.49 -3.75
C ALA A 105 13.11 9.48 -2.22
N ASN A 106 14.13 9.03 -1.47
CA ASN A 106 14.13 9.15 -0.02
C ASN A 106 14.38 10.60 0.42
N MET A 107 15.14 11.41 -0.33
CA MET A 107 15.26 12.85 -0.05
C MET A 107 13.93 13.55 -0.21
N ALA A 108 13.17 13.27 -1.27
CA ALA A 108 11.85 13.86 -1.51
C ALA A 108 10.82 13.42 -0.44
N THR A 109 10.81 12.14 -0.09
CA THR A 109 9.89 11.58 0.92
C THR A 109 10.27 12.03 2.34
N SER A 110 11.57 12.04 2.68
CA SER A 110 12.09 12.54 3.97
C SER A 110 11.90 14.04 4.14
N THR A 111 12.14 14.82 3.09
CA THR A 111 11.85 16.27 3.08
C THR A 111 10.38 16.53 3.38
N THR A 112 9.46 15.76 2.78
CA THR A 112 8.02 15.88 3.03
C THR A 112 7.66 15.60 4.49
N HIS A 113 8.23 14.56 5.10
CA HIS A 113 8.00 14.26 6.53
C HIS A 113 8.58 15.33 7.46
N ILE A 114 9.74 15.90 7.14
CA ILE A 114 10.35 16.99 7.93
C ILE A 114 9.46 18.24 7.90
N TRP A 115 8.90 18.62 6.76
CA TRP A 115 7.98 19.76 6.66
C TRP A 115 6.67 19.53 7.42
N GLN A 116 6.16 18.30 7.44
CA GLN A 116 4.99 17.94 8.24
C GLN A 116 5.27 18.07 9.75
N LEU A 117 6.42 17.58 10.21
CA LEU A 117 6.83 17.69 11.62
C LEU A 117 7.09 19.15 12.03
N LEU A 118 7.75 19.93 11.18
CA LEU A 118 7.99 21.36 11.39
C LEU A 118 6.65 22.14 11.44
N GLY A 119 5.69 21.79 10.58
CA GLY A 119 4.35 22.37 10.56
C GLY A 119 3.60 22.11 11.88
N ILE A 120 3.60 20.87 12.38
CA ILE A 120 2.98 20.53 13.68
C ILE A 120 3.65 21.32 14.82
N TYR A 121 4.97 21.43 14.81
CA TYR A 121 5.73 22.12 15.85
C TYR A 121 5.44 23.64 15.87
N THR A 122 5.40 24.29 14.71
CA THR A 122 5.13 25.74 14.61
C THR A 122 3.75 26.11 15.13
N VAL A 123 2.71 25.31 14.82
CA VAL A 123 1.36 25.54 15.33
C VAL A 123 1.28 25.38 16.85
N ALA A 124 1.92 24.33 17.38
CA ALA A 124 1.96 24.09 18.83
C ALA A 124 2.69 25.23 19.57
N MET A 125 3.80 25.72 19.02
CA MET A 125 4.58 26.81 19.61
C MET A 125 3.81 28.14 19.61
N VAL A 126 3.16 28.49 18.49
CA VAL A 126 2.35 29.72 18.37
C VAL A 126 1.15 29.68 19.32
N SER A 127 0.48 28.53 19.44
CA SER A 127 -0.64 28.35 20.38
C SER A 127 -0.19 28.54 21.84
N THR A 128 0.98 28.00 22.19
CA THR A 128 1.52 28.09 23.55
C THR A 128 1.94 29.53 23.89
N LEU A 129 2.60 30.23 22.96
CA LEU A 129 2.99 31.63 23.13
C LEU A 129 1.77 32.56 23.26
N SER A 130 0.73 32.33 22.46
CA SER A 130 -0.52 33.09 22.55
C SER A 130 -1.15 32.95 23.94
N ALA A 131 -1.30 31.71 24.43
CA ALA A 131 -1.85 31.43 25.75
C ALA A 131 -1.01 32.08 26.88
N ALA A 132 0.32 32.00 26.78
CA ALA A 132 1.23 32.57 27.78
C ALA A 132 1.16 34.10 27.89
N ILE A 133 0.78 34.80 26.80
CA ILE A 133 0.64 36.27 26.80
C ILE A 133 -0.78 36.68 27.23
N VAL A 134 -1.81 35.98 26.75
CA VAL A 134 -3.21 36.33 27.03
C VAL A 134 -3.57 36.08 28.50
N TYR A 135 -3.06 35.00 29.11
CA TYR A 135 -3.37 34.64 30.49
C TYR A 135 -2.97 35.70 31.55
N PRO A 136 -1.74 36.25 31.56
CA PRO A 136 -1.37 37.30 32.51
C PRO A 136 -2.10 38.63 32.26
N LEU A 137 -2.37 38.98 30.99
CA LEU A 137 -3.17 40.16 30.66
C LEU A 137 -4.60 40.05 31.19
N PHE A 138 -5.24 38.89 30.98
CA PHE A 138 -6.59 38.63 31.45
C PHE A 138 -6.68 38.64 32.98
N THR A 139 -5.77 37.95 33.67
CA THR A 139 -5.74 37.92 35.14
C THR A 139 -5.41 39.28 35.75
N GLY A 140 -4.56 40.09 35.10
CA GLY A 140 -4.30 41.48 35.49
C GLY A 140 -5.53 42.37 35.35
N LEU A 141 -6.24 42.28 34.23
CA LEU A 141 -7.48 43.03 33.98
C LEU A 141 -8.58 42.63 34.98
N ALA A 142 -8.76 41.32 35.23
CA ALA A 142 -9.73 40.81 36.18
C ALA A 142 -9.49 41.36 37.60
N LYS A 143 -8.23 41.46 38.03
CA LYS A 143 -7.87 42.10 39.32
C LYS A 143 -8.17 43.60 39.34
N SER A 144 -7.96 44.32 38.23
CA SER A 144 -8.27 45.76 38.14
C SER A 144 -9.78 46.07 38.17
N MET A 145 -10.63 45.11 37.77
CA MET A 145 -12.09 45.22 37.85
C MET A 145 -12.64 44.80 39.23
N GLN A 146 -11.93 43.94 39.96
CA GLN A 146 -12.26 43.55 41.35
C GLN A 146 -11.72 44.54 42.39
N VAL A 147 -11.76 45.85 42.13
CA VAL A 147 -11.55 46.87 43.18
C VAL A 147 -12.91 47.48 43.55
N PRO A 148 -13.70 46.86 44.45
CA PRO A 148 -14.85 47.50 45.04
C PRO A 148 -14.36 48.54 46.06
N TRP A 149 -14.56 49.83 45.74
CA TRP A 149 -14.95 50.90 46.68
C TRP A 149 -14.62 50.63 48.17
N MET A 150 -13.36 50.75 48.59
CA MET A 150 -13.02 50.95 50.00
C MET A 150 -12.91 52.44 50.25
N TRP A 151 -13.99 53.09 50.70
CA TRP A 151 -14.10 54.20 51.67
C TRP A 151 -15.58 54.63 51.73
N THR A 152 -16.28 54.23 52.79
CA THR A 152 -17.16 55.06 53.66
C THR A 152 -17.54 54.24 54.88
#